data_AF-A0A350Y3P7-F1
#
_entry.id   AF-A0A350Y3P7-F1
#
_cell.length_a   1.000
_cell.length_b   1.000
_cell.length_c   1.000
_cell.angle_alpha   90.00
_cell.angle_beta   90.00
_cell.angle_gamma   90.00
#
_symmetry.space_group_name_H-M   'P 1'
#
loop_
_entity.id
_entity.type
_entity.pdbx_description
1 polymer ?
#
loop_
_entity_poly.entity_id
_entity_poly.type
_entity_poly.pdbx_seq_one_letter_code
_entity_poly.pdbx_strand_id
1 'polypeptide(L)'
;MFPWQDLIDTYRGNPLWLKLVGTMIQDLFNSKVSDYFNYDKLIVCDDLQAILHQQFQRLSELEEQIMSCLAHAAEPLTTNKLLDEIKVSPSELFSAMQSLGRRSLIEKEQQNEQSIFAIAPIVKEYVKRCFRQN
;
A
#
# COMPACT_ATOMS: atom_id res chain seq x y z
N MET A 1 24.29 10.31 1.03
CA MET A 1 22.86 9.95 1.11
C MET A 1 22.06 11.18 0.72
N PHE A 2 21.04 11.04 -0.13
CA PHE A 2 20.18 12.14 -0.55
C PHE A 2 18.83 11.94 0.15
N PRO A 3 18.69 12.39 1.42
CA PRO A 3 17.54 12.02 2.24
C PRO A 3 16.21 12.44 1.61
N TRP A 4 16.18 13.53 0.85
CA TRP A 4 15.00 13.93 0.08
C TRP A 4 14.65 12.95 -1.05
N GLN A 5 15.65 12.39 -1.75
CA GLN A 5 15.40 11.38 -2.78
C GLN A 5 14.91 10.08 -2.14
N ASP A 6 15.53 9.65 -1.04
CA ASP A 6 15.10 8.46 -0.30
C ASP A 6 13.65 8.59 0.20
N LEU A 7 13.25 9.79 0.62
CA LEU A 7 11.86 10.09 1.02
C LEU A 7 10.91 10.00 -0.19
N ILE A 8 11.28 10.62 -1.33
CA ILE A 8 10.51 10.55 -2.57
C ILE A 8 10.32 9.10 -3.02
N ASP A 9 11.38 8.31 -3.01
CA ASP A 9 11.35 6.91 -3.44
C ASP A 9 10.51 6.05 -2.50
N THR A 10 10.62 6.27 -1.18
CA THR A 10 9.83 5.57 -0.17
C THR A 10 8.33 5.77 -0.36
N TYR A 11 7.91 7.00 -0.66
CA TYR A 11 6.51 7.36 -0.89
C TYR A 11 6.11 7.32 -2.37
N ARG A 12 6.98 6.77 -3.24
CA ARG A 12 6.80 6.60 -4.69
C ARG A 12 6.36 7.88 -5.42
N GLY A 13 6.88 9.03 -4.99
CA GLY A 13 6.56 10.32 -5.61
C GLY A 13 5.10 10.77 -5.46
N ASN A 14 4.29 10.12 -4.61
CA ASN A 14 2.89 10.50 -4.42
C ASN A 14 2.79 11.88 -3.73
N PRO A 15 2.23 12.91 -4.38
CA PRO A 15 2.26 14.28 -3.83
C PRO A 15 1.48 14.42 -2.53
N LEU A 16 0.38 13.68 -2.35
CA LEU A 16 -0.41 13.72 -1.12
C LEU A 16 0.37 13.12 0.04
N TRP A 17 0.99 11.96 -0.17
CA TRP A 17 1.81 11.31 0.85
C TRP A 17 3.02 12.15 1.23
N LEU A 18 3.70 12.72 0.23
CA LEU A 18 4.86 13.59 0.44
C LEU A 18 4.48 14.88 1.18
N LYS A 19 3.31 15.45 0.90
CA LYS A 19 2.82 16.61 1.64
C LYS A 19 2.62 16.28 3.12
N LEU A 20 1.94 15.18 3.43
CA LEU A 20 1.60 14.81 4.80
C LEU A 20 2.85 14.43 5.63
N VAL A 21 3.74 13.61 5.06
CA VAL A 21 5.01 13.29 5.74
C VAL A 21 5.92 14.51 5.84
N GLY A 22 5.93 15.39 4.83
CA GLY A 22 6.69 16.64 4.86
C GLY A 22 6.26 17.55 6.01
N THR A 23 4.95 17.68 6.24
CA THR A 23 4.40 18.42 7.40
C THR A 23 4.82 17.79 8.72
N MET A 24 4.71 16.46 8.85
CA MET A 24 5.20 15.76 10.05
C MET A 24 6.71 15.98 10.27
N ILE A 25 7.53 15.92 9.21
CA ILE A 25 8.98 16.16 9.27
C ILE A 25 9.28 17.59 9.73
N GLN A 26 8.53 18.57 9.23
CA GLN A 26 8.64 19.95 9.66
C GLN A 26 8.33 20.10 11.15
N ASP A 27 7.21 19.53 11.59
CA ASP A 27 6.67 19.73 12.94
C ASP A 27 7.45 18.96 14.02
N LEU A 28 7.90 17.74 13.74
CA LEU A 28 8.53 16.85 14.72
C LEU A 28 10.06 16.81 14.61
N PHE A 29 10.62 17.09 13.44
CA PHE A 29 12.05 16.91 13.15
C PHE A 29 12.74 18.20 12.70
N ASN A 30 12.12 19.38 12.88
CA ASN A 30 12.66 20.67 12.46
C ASN A 30 13.14 20.69 10.99
N SER A 31 12.34 20.08 10.11
CA SER A 31 12.64 19.93 8.67
C SER A 31 13.88 19.09 8.35
N LYS A 32 14.41 18.31 9.29
CA LYS A 32 15.55 17.41 9.09
C LYS A 32 15.09 16.00 8.71
N VAL A 33 15.05 15.74 7.42
CA VAL A 33 14.70 14.41 6.87
C VAL A 33 15.68 13.32 7.34
N SER A 34 16.94 13.67 7.59
CA SER A 34 17.92 12.73 8.18
C SER A 34 17.49 12.21 9.55
N ASP A 35 16.88 13.06 10.38
CA ASP A 35 16.50 12.72 11.74
C ASP A 35 15.27 11.82 11.75
N TYR A 36 14.35 12.02 10.79
CA TYR A 36 13.23 11.12 10.52
C TYR A 36 13.70 9.69 10.21
N PHE A 37 14.72 9.53 9.37
CA PHE A 37 15.23 8.21 8.98
C PHE A 37 15.98 7.44 10.07
N ASN A 38 16.22 8.04 11.24
CA ASN A 38 16.80 7.33 12.39
C ASN A 38 15.78 6.39 13.08
N TYR A 39 14.49 6.50 12.76
CA TYR A 39 13.43 5.72 13.40
C TYR A 39 12.91 4.64 12.47
N ASP A 40 12.10 5.04 11.48
CA ASP A 40 11.51 4.14 10.50
C ASP A 40 11.71 4.69 9.10
N LYS A 41 11.79 3.80 8.12
CA LYS A 41 11.87 4.22 6.71
C LYS A 41 10.56 4.81 6.22
N LEU A 42 9.43 4.23 6.65
CA LEU A 42 8.10 4.59 6.19
C LEU A 42 7.14 4.65 7.38
N ILE A 43 6.56 5.82 7.60
CA ILE A 43 5.59 6.05 8.68
C ILE A 43 4.22 6.35 8.07
N VAL A 44 3.21 5.59 8.51
CA VAL A 44 1.79 5.94 8.33
C VAL A 44 1.42 6.87 9.48
N CYS A 45 1.40 8.18 9.23
CA CYS A 45 0.98 9.18 10.21
C CYS A 45 -0.54 9.19 10.41
N ASP A 46 -1.03 9.90 11.43
CA ASP A 46 -2.46 9.93 11.74
C ASP A 46 -3.32 10.45 10.57
N ASP A 47 -2.87 11.49 9.87
CA ASP A 47 -3.58 12.02 8.68
C ASP A 47 -3.61 11.00 7.53
N LEU A 48 -2.48 10.31 7.29
CA LEU A 48 -2.39 9.23 6.30
C LEU A 48 -3.33 8.09 6.66
N GLN A 49 -3.33 7.71 7.94
CA GLN A 49 -4.16 6.64 8.47
C GLN A 49 -5.65 6.98 8.30
N ALA A 50 -6.06 8.22 8.60
CA ALA A 50 -7.45 8.64 8.45
C ALA A 50 -7.92 8.55 6.98
N ILE A 51 -7.08 9.00 6.04
CA ILE A 51 -7.39 8.93 4.60
C ILE A 51 -7.51 7.47 4.14
N LEU A 52 -6.53 6.63 4.48
CA LEU A 52 -6.56 5.21 4.12
C LEU A 52 -7.75 4.52 4.77
N HIS A 53 -8.05 4.81 6.03
CA HIS A 53 -9.19 4.25 6.73
C HIS A 53 -10.51 4.52 6.00
N GLN A 54 -10.74 5.75 5.55
CA GLN A 54 -11.94 6.10 4.79
C GLN A 54 -12.04 5.32 3.47
N GLN A 55 -10.93 5.07 2.78
CA GLN A 55 -10.93 4.27 1.54
C GLN A 55 -11.23 2.78 1.82
N PHE A 56 -10.65 2.25 2.91
CA PHE A 56 -10.76 0.85 3.27
C PHE A 56 -12.12 0.47 3.87
N GLN A 57 -12.79 1.37 4.60
CA GLN A 57 -14.15 1.13 5.12
C GLN A 57 -15.20 0.82 4.04
N ARG A 58 -14.90 1.09 2.77
CA ARG A 58 -15.79 0.87 1.63
C ARG A 58 -15.47 -0.43 0.89
N LEU A 59 -14.52 -1.21 1.37
CA LEU A 59 -14.15 -2.49 0.78
C LEU A 59 -15.13 -3.57 1.25
N SER A 60 -15.45 -4.46 0.31
CA SER A 60 -16.08 -5.74 0.63
C SER A 60 -15.09 -6.67 1.33
N GLU A 61 -15.60 -7.70 2.00
CA GLU A 61 -14.77 -8.72 2.66
C GLU A 61 -13.76 -9.36 1.69
N LEU A 62 -14.17 -9.66 0.45
CA LEU A 62 -13.27 -10.20 -0.57
C LEU A 62 -12.17 -9.20 -0.96
N GLU A 63 -12.50 -7.92 -1.10
CA GLU A 63 -11.50 -6.90 -1.39
C GLU A 63 -10.51 -6.76 -0.22
N GLU A 64 -10.97 -6.80 1.02
CA GLU A 64 -10.09 -6.80 2.21
C GLU A 64 -9.16 -8.02 2.25
N GLN A 65 -9.67 -9.21 1.90
CA GLN A 65 -8.85 -10.43 1.79
C GLN A 65 -7.77 -10.29 0.70
N ILE A 66 -8.11 -9.76 -0.48
CA ILE A 66 -7.12 -9.47 -1.54
C ILE A 66 -6.06 -8.49 -1.04
N MET A 67 -6.47 -7.39 -0.39
CA MET A 67 -5.54 -6.40 0.14
C MET A 67 -4.62 -6.99 1.21
N SER A 68 -5.15 -7.82 2.11
CA SER A 68 -4.38 -8.53 3.13
C SER A 68 -3.36 -9.49 2.52
N CYS A 69 -3.77 -10.26 1.50
CA CYS A 69 -2.90 -11.17 0.77
C CYS A 69 -1.73 -10.41 0.10
N LEU A 70 -2.03 -9.35 -0.66
CA LEU A 70 -1.01 -8.51 -1.30
C LEU A 70 -0.10 -7.80 -0.29
N ALA A 71 -0.62 -7.43 0.89
CA ALA A 71 0.15 -6.76 1.92
C ALA A 71 1.16 -7.68 2.61
N HIS A 72 0.89 -8.97 2.70
CA HIS A 72 1.79 -9.94 3.33
C HIS A 72 2.71 -10.64 2.33
N ALA A 73 2.40 -10.58 1.03
CA ALA A 73 3.25 -11.10 -0.02
C ALA A 73 4.64 -10.43 -0.03
N ALA A 74 5.71 -11.24 -0.12
CA ALA A 74 7.08 -10.72 -0.24
C ALA A 74 7.32 -10.06 -1.61
N GLU A 75 6.69 -10.60 -2.65
CA GLU A 75 6.79 -10.16 -4.05
C GLU A 75 5.38 -9.96 -4.65
N PRO A 76 5.26 -9.21 -5.76
CA PRO A 76 4.01 -9.10 -6.50
C PRO A 76 3.41 -10.48 -6.86
N LEU A 77 2.09 -10.60 -6.77
CA LEU A 77 1.39 -11.86 -6.97
C LEU A 77 0.77 -11.94 -8.37
N THR A 78 0.77 -13.14 -8.96
CA THR A 78 0.02 -13.41 -10.19
C THR A 78 -1.45 -13.69 -9.86
N THR A 79 -2.32 -13.58 -10.86
CA THR A 79 -3.73 -14.00 -10.73
C THR A 79 -3.88 -15.42 -10.19
N ASN A 80 -3.05 -16.35 -10.66
CA ASN A 80 -3.13 -17.76 -10.22
C ASN A 80 -2.80 -17.90 -8.73
N LYS A 81 -1.75 -17.21 -8.25
CA LYS A 81 -1.42 -17.20 -6.82
C LYS A 81 -2.56 -16.62 -5.97
N LEU A 82 -3.20 -15.55 -6.45
CA LEU A 82 -4.37 -14.97 -5.74
C LEU A 82 -5.55 -15.93 -5.67
N LEU A 83 -5.82 -16.69 -6.74
CA LEU A 83 -6.86 -17.73 -6.73
C LEU A 83 -6.54 -18.86 -5.75
N ASP A 84 -5.27 -19.30 -5.71
CA ASP A 84 -4.81 -20.37 -4.83
C ASP A 84 -4.91 -19.99 -3.34
N GLU A 85 -4.58 -18.73 -2.99
CA GLU A 85 -4.60 -18.22 -1.62
C GLU A 85 -6.04 -17.95 -1.13
N ILE A 86 -6.87 -17.28 -1.93
CA ILE A 86 -8.19 -16.76 -1.51
C ILE A 86 -9.31 -17.80 -1.70
N LYS A 87 -9.13 -18.78 -2.60
CA LYS A 87 -10.08 -19.89 -2.85
C LYS A 87 -11.49 -19.42 -3.25
N VAL A 88 -11.57 -18.45 -4.15
CA VAL A 88 -12.82 -17.90 -4.73
C VAL A 88 -12.93 -18.22 -6.22
N SER A 89 -14.11 -17.99 -6.80
CA SER A 89 -14.27 -18.14 -8.25
C SER A 89 -13.46 -17.07 -9.01
N PRO A 90 -12.98 -17.36 -10.23
CA PRO A 90 -12.30 -16.36 -11.07
C PRO A 90 -13.13 -15.09 -11.31
N SER A 91 -14.45 -15.23 -11.48
CA SER A 91 -15.35 -14.10 -11.71
C SER A 91 -15.38 -13.14 -10.52
N GLU A 92 -15.49 -13.67 -9.29
CA GLU A 92 -15.48 -12.89 -8.06
C GLU A 92 -14.14 -12.17 -7.87
N LEU A 93 -13.02 -12.89 -8.07
CA LEU A 93 -11.69 -12.31 -7.97
C LEU A 93 -11.52 -11.15 -8.97
N PHE A 94 -11.89 -11.34 -10.24
CA PHE A 94 -11.74 -10.30 -11.25
C PHE A 94 -12.62 -9.08 -10.99
N SER A 95 -13.84 -9.29 -10.50
CA SER A 95 -14.74 -8.19 -10.12
C SER A 95 -14.13 -7.36 -8.98
N ALA A 96 -13.63 -8.02 -7.93
CA ALA A 96 -13.00 -7.37 -6.79
C ALA A 96 -11.69 -6.66 -7.19
N MET A 97 -10.82 -7.32 -7.96
CA MET A 97 -9.59 -6.70 -8.49
C MET A 97 -9.88 -5.49 -9.39
N GLN A 98 -10.92 -5.55 -10.22
CA GLN A 98 -11.31 -4.41 -11.05
C GLN A 98 -11.81 -3.23 -10.20
N SER A 99 -12.60 -3.50 -9.16
CA SER A 99 -13.03 -2.48 -8.19
C SER A 99 -11.84 -1.84 -7.48
N LEU A 100 -10.90 -2.66 -6.98
CA LEU A 100 -9.67 -2.17 -6.34
C LEU A 100 -8.79 -1.34 -7.28
N GLY A 101 -8.66 -1.78 -8.54
CA GLY A 101 -7.91 -1.05 -9.56
C GLY A 101 -8.53 0.30 -9.91
N ARG A 102 -9.87 0.38 -9.99
CA ARG A 102 -10.59 1.66 -10.20
C ARG A 102 -10.38 2.66 -9.07
N ARG A 103 -10.14 2.17 -7.85
CA ARG A 103 -9.82 2.99 -6.66
C ARG A 103 -8.32 3.26 -6.51
N SER A 104 -7.50 2.78 -7.45
CA SER A 104 -6.02 2.87 -7.40
C SER A 104 -5.41 2.27 -6.12
N LEU A 105 -6.05 1.24 -5.56
CA LEU A 105 -5.57 0.53 -4.37
C LEU A 105 -4.60 -0.61 -4.69
N ILE A 106 -4.70 -1.14 -5.91
CA ILE A 106 -3.75 -2.13 -6.45
C ILE A 106 -3.03 -1.56 -7.67
N GLU A 107 -1.80 -2.01 -7.84
CA GLU A 107 -0.94 -1.73 -8.96
C GLU A 107 -0.81 -2.99 -9.80
N LYS A 108 -0.81 -2.83 -11.12
CA LYS A 108 -0.64 -3.92 -12.08
C LYS A 108 0.60 -3.66 -12.90
N GLU A 109 1.46 -4.66 -12.98
CA GLU A 109 2.64 -4.67 -13.85
C GLU A 109 2.64 -5.94 -14.71
N GLN A 110 3.46 -5.93 -15.77
CA GLN A 110 3.67 -7.09 -16.62
C GLN A 110 5.08 -7.65 -16.37
N GLN A 111 5.17 -8.92 -16.02
CA GLN A 111 6.43 -9.63 -15.83
C GLN A 111 6.35 -10.98 -16.54
N ASN A 112 7.29 -11.26 -17.45
CA ASN A 112 7.34 -12.52 -18.22
C ASN A 112 5.98 -12.89 -18.87
N GLU A 113 5.33 -11.91 -19.52
CA GLU A 113 4.00 -12.03 -20.15
C GLU A 113 2.82 -12.29 -19.20
N GLN A 114 3.07 -12.31 -17.89
CA GLN A 114 2.04 -12.46 -16.86
C GLN A 114 1.73 -11.11 -16.20
N SER A 115 0.46 -10.93 -15.82
CA SER A 115 0.07 -9.80 -14.97
C SER A 115 0.41 -10.12 -13.52
N ILE A 116 1.21 -9.25 -12.92
CA ILE A 116 1.54 -9.27 -11.50
C ILE A 116 0.90 -8.08 -10.80
N PHE A 117 0.50 -8.28 -9.55
CA PHE A 117 -0.26 -7.32 -8.76
C PHE A 117 0.46 -7.04 -7.45
N ALA A 118 0.50 -5.77 -7.09
CA ALA A 118 1.08 -5.27 -5.85
C ALA A 118 0.22 -4.14 -5.29
N ILE A 119 0.61 -3.65 -4.11
CA ILE A 119 0.04 -2.44 -3.51
C ILE A 119 1.18 -1.51 -3.13
N ALA A 120 0.90 -0.20 -3.10
CA ALA A 120 1.89 0.79 -2.72
C ALA A 120 2.44 0.53 -1.31
N PRO A 121 3.74 0.80 -1.03
CA PRO A 121 4.37 0.52 0.27
C PRO A 121 3.62 1.09 1.47
N ILE A 122 3.05 2.29 1.33
CA ILE A 122 2.27 2.94 2.40
C ILE A 122 0.94 2.22 2.67
N VAL A 123 0.31 1.70 1.62
CA VAL A 123 -0.92 0.91 1.72
C VAL A 123 -0.61 -0.45 2.35
N LYS A 124 0.52 -1.05 1.97
CA LYS A 124 1.04 -2.29 2.57
C LYS A 124 1.24 -2.14 4.08
N GLU A 125 1.89 -1.07 4.50
CA GLU A 125 2.12 -0.78 5.91
C GLU A 125 0.80 -0.55 6.68
N TYR A 126 -0.12 0.21 6.11
CA TYR A 126 -1.46 0.40 6.69
C TYR A 126 -2.23 -0.92 6.86
N VAL A 127 -2.27 -1.75 5.82
CA VAL A 127 -3.00 -3.03 5.85
C VAL A 127 -2.43 -3.95 6.91
N LYS A 128 -1.10 -4.05 7.04
CA LYS A 128 -0.45 -4.86 8.09
C LYS A 128 -0.80 -4.42 9.51
N ARG A 129 -1.07 -3.12 9.73
CA ARG A 129 -1.49 -2.58 11.03
C ARG A 129 -2.96 -2.89 11.34
N CYS A 130 -3.82 -2.86 10.34
CA CYS A 130 -5.27 -3.01 10.51
C CYS A 130 -5.77 -4.45 10.40
N PHE A 131 -5.17 -5.26 9.53
CA PHE A 131 -5.59 -6.62 9.21
C PHE A 131 -4.47 -7.59 9.62
N ARG A 132 -4.53 -8.10 10.85
CA ARG A 132 -3.65 -9.17 11.31
C ARG A 132 -4.08 -10.48 10.66
N GLN A 133 -3.13 -11.26 10.13
CA GLN A 133 -3.43 -12.63 9.71
C GLN A 133 -3.92 -13.43 10.93
N ASN A 134 -5.14 -13.96 10.84
CA ASN A 134 -5.64 -15.00 11.73
C ASN A 134 -5.09 -16.35 11.29
#